data_AF-A0A9P6ENU9-F1
#
_entry.id   AF-A0A9P6ENU9-F1
#
_cell.length_a   1.000
_cell.length_b   1.000
_cell.length_c   1.000
_cell.angle_alpha   90.00
_cell.angle_beta   90.00
_cell.angle_gamma   90.00
#
_symmetry.space_group_name_H-M   'P 1'
#
loop_
_entity.id
_entity.type
_entity.pdbx_description
1 polymer ?
#
loop_
_entity_poly.entity_id
_entity_poly.type
_entity_poly.pdbx_seq_one_letter_code
_entity_poly.pdbx_strand_id
1 'polypeptide(L)'
;MQQTIWLKLEQAVASSLIQLQLPLLMVIAYLFSSRERTTFSVTQSSFADPCTKLSTSGVQAVDSGFVPVTANATSLPQWSFTVNNASSPLWFYCAQKSPADHCAAGMVFAINPTPDKTFDAFLAKAKAGSTSSGSAPSGTTVPSSAVPLLGVSLGVITTSTVVASLILSVHLVNSI
;
A
#
# COMPACT_ATOMS: atom_id res chain seq x y z
N MET A 1 8.44 4.22 -28.15
CA MET A 1 7.20 4.82 -27.60
C MET A 1 7.10 4.38 -26.15
N GLN A 2 6.91 5.30 -25.21
CA GLN A 2 6.65 4.95 -23.80
C GLN A 2 5.20 4.50 -23.68
N GLN A 3 4.95 3.39 -22.98
CA GLN A 3 3.58 2.96 -22.69
C GLN A 3 3.11 3.63 -21.40
N THR A 4 1.92 4.21 -21.43
CA THR A 4 1.31 4.84 -20.24
C THR A 4 0.26 3.92 -19.67
N ILE A 5 0.36 3.62 -18.37
CA ILE A 5 -0.64 2.86 -17.61
C ILE A 5 -1.36 3.84 -16.70
N TRP A 6 -2.70 3.88 -16.81
CA TRP A 6 -3.55 4.75 -16.02
C TRP A 6 -4.12 4.04 -14.81
N LEU A 7 -3.99 4.67 -13.64
CA LEU A 7 -4.46 4.20 -12.35
C LEU A 7 -5.40 5.23 -11.75
N LYS A 8 -6.63 4.83 -11.47
CA LYS A 8 -7.55 5.69 -10.73
C LYS A 8 -7.31 5.51 -9.23
N LEU A 9 -6.98 6.59 -8.55
CA LEU A 9 -6.89 6.64 -7.10
C LEU A 9 -8.22 7.14 -6.54
N GLU A 10 -8.93 6.26 -5.86
CA GLU A 10 -10.17 6.56 -5.15
C GLU A 10 -9.96 6.35 -3.65
N GLN A 11 -10.81 6.97 -2.83
CA GLN A 11 -10.78 6.72 -1.39
C GLN A 11 -11.04 5.23 -1.11
N ALA A 12 -10.24 4.64 -0.22
CA ALA A 12 -10.34 3.26 0.24
C ALA A 12 -10.05 2.12 -0.77
N VAL A 13 -9.56 2.39 -1.99
CA VAL A 13 -9.15 1.31 -2.91
C VAL A 13 -7.65 1.05 -2.82
N ALA A 14 -7.33 -0.14 -2.33
CA ALA A 14 -6.00 -0.70 -2.36
C ALA A 14 -5.83 -1.37 -3.73
N SER A 15 -4.84 -0.96 -4.53
CA SER A 15 -4.69 -1.44 -5.91
C SER A 15 -3.36 -2.19 -6.09
N SER A 16 -3.45 -3.41 -6.60
CA SER A 16 -2.31 -4.23 -7.01
C SER A 16 -2.24 -4.29 -8.53
N LEU A 17 -1.08 -3.96 -9.10
CA LEU A 17 -0.82 -4.18 -10.52
C LEU A 17 -0.03 -5.45 -10.73
N ILE A 18 -0.66 -6.41 -11.41
CA ILE A 18 0.00 -7.56 -12.03
C ILE A 18 0.44 -7.10 -13.42
N GLN A 19 1.73 -6.83 -13.64
CA GLN A 19 2.22 -6.44 -14.97
C GLN A 19 2.01 -7.59 -15.97
N LEU A 20 1.40 -7.26 -17.11
CA LEU A 20 1.79 -7.90 -18.35
C LEU A 20 3.26 -7.54 -18.61
N GLN A 21 4.07 -8.57 -18.73
CA GLN A 21 5.48 -8.55 -19.12
C GLN A 21 5.69 -7.72 -20.41
N LEU A 22 6.01 -6.42 -20.30
CA LEU A 22 6.56 -5.64 -21.42
C LEU A 22 7.86 -4.91 -21.01
N PRO A 23 8.94 -5.01 -21.81
CA PRO A 23 10.31 -4.73 -21.36
C PRO A 23 10.77 -3.27 -21.51
N LEU A 24 9.88 -2.28 -21.54
CA LEU A 24 10.26 -0.87 -21.78
C LEU A 24 9.74 0.07 -20.71
N LEU A 25 10.47 1.19 -20.53
CA LEU A 25 10.06 2.35 -19.74
C LEU A 25 8.54 2.56 -19.82
N MET A 26 7.89 2.38 -18.68
CA MET A 26 6.46 2.65 -18.54
C MET A 26 6.26 3.94 -17.75
N VAL A 27 5.31 4.73 -18.20
CA VAL A 27 4.81 5.89 -17.46
C VAL A 27 3.60 5.42 -16.68
N ILE A 28 3.64 5.53 -15.36
CA ILE A 28 2.48 5.28 -14.53
C ILE A 28 1.81 6.63 -14.29
N ALA A 29 0.56 6.75 -14.71
CA ALA A 29 -0.27 7.94 -14.51
C ALA A 29 -1.37 7.63 -13.49
N TYR A 30 -1.51 8.50 -12.49
CA TYR A 30 -2.54 8.46 -11.49
C TYR A 30 -3.59 9.52 -11.75
N LEU A 31 -4.86 9.15 -11.65
CA LEU A 31 -6.03 10.01 -11.73
C LEU A 31 -6.71 10.03 -10.36
N PHE A 32 -6.66 11.15 -9.65
CA PHE A 32 -7.20 11.24 -8.30
C PHE A 32 -8.68 11.61 -8.33
N SER A 33 -9.54 10.79 -7.71
CA SER A 33 -10.99 10.90 -7.78
C SER A 33 -11.62 10.76 -6.40
N SER A 34 -12.58 11.62 -6.07
CA SER A 34 -13.31 11.53 -4.81
C SER A 34 -14.73 12.08 -4.89
N ARG A 35 -15.66 11.42 -4.16
CA ARG A 35 -17.01 11.95 -3.93
C ARG A 35 -17.04 13.02 -2.82
N GLU A 36 -16.03 13.01 -1.96
CA GLU A 36 -15.86 13.95 -0.85
C GLU A 36 -14.56 14.74 -0.99
N ARG A 37 -14.43 15.86 -0.28
CA ARG A 37 -13.20 16.65 -0.32
C ARG A 37 -12.10 15.88 0.42
N THR A 38 -10.99 15.66 -0.25
CA THR A 38 -9.90 14.88 0.32
C THR A 38 -8.58 15.20 -0.36
N THR A 39 -7.48 14.75 0.24
CA THR A 39 -6.13 14.92 -0.30
C THR A 39 -5.50 13.55 -0.48
N PHE A 40 -4.93 13.32 -1.64
CA PHE A 40 -4.20 12.10 -1.98
C PHE A 40 -2.71 12.37 -2.07
N SER A 41 -1.92 11.30 -1.99
CA SER A 41 -0.54 11.32 -2.44
C SER A 41 -0.17 9.92 -2.92
N VAL A 42 0.88 9.86 -3.75
CA VAL A 42 1.58 8.64 -4.11
C VAL A 42 3.01 8.83 -3.62
N THR A 43 3.31 8.27 -2.46
CA THR A 43 4.63 8.37 -1.84
C THR A 43 5.23 6.98 -1.75
N GLN A 44 6.44 6.81 -2.27
CA GLN A 44 7.13 5.52 -2.27
C GLN A 44 7.54 5.14 -0.85
N SER A 45 7.35 3.87 -0.51
CA SER A 45 7.76 3.25 0.75
C SER A 45 8.54 1.96 0.49
N SER A 46 8.89 1.25 1.56
CA SER A 46 9.44 -0.10 1.47
C SER A 46 8.36 -1.13 1.80
N PHE A 47 8.53 -2.38 1.35
CA PHE A 47 7.64 -3.46 1.75
C PHE A 47 7.60 -3.67 3.28
N ALA A 48 8.71 -3.37 3.96
CA ALA A 48 8.83 -3.55 5.41
C ALA A 48 8.13 -2.43 6.19
N ASP A 49 8.18 -1.20 5.67
CA ASP A 49 7.70 0.02 6.32
C ASP A 49 6.69 0.75 5.40
N PRO A 50 5.47 0.22 5.25
CA PRO A 50 4.51 0.66 4.24
C PRO A 50 4.08 2.12 4.37
N CYS A 51 4.03 2.66 5.59
CA CYS A 51 3.51 3.99 5.89
C CYS A 51 4.59 5.05 6.15
N THR A 52 5.82 4.77 5.73
CA THR A 52 6.98 5.65 5.88
C THR A 52 7.60 5.91 4.51
N LYS A 53 7.91 7.18 4.23
CA LYS A 53 8.57 7.57 2.99
C LYS A 53 9.92 6.86 2.90
N LEU A 54 10.14 6.20 1.77
CA LEU A 54 11.39 5.50 1.50
C LEU A 54 12.56 6.47 1.66
N SER A 55 13.54 6.08 2.45
CA SER A 55 14.78 6.82 2.64
C SER A 55 15.94 5.85 2.45
N THR A 56 16.59 5.95 1.30
CA THR A 56 17.77 5.15 0.95
C THR A 56 18.82 6.09 0.39
N SER A 57 20.05 6.02 0.91
CA SER A 57 21.15 6.88 0.46
C SER A 57 21.32 6.79 -1.07
N GLY A 58 21.30 7.95 -1.73
CA GLY A 58 21.48 8.05 -3.18
C GLY A 58 20.25 7.70 -4.03
N VAL A 59 19.10 7.37 -3.42
CA VAL A 59 17.84 7.09 -4.14
C VAL A 59 16.78 8.11 -3.71
N GLN A 60 16.34 8.92 -4.67
CA GLN A 60 15.20 9.82 -4.45
C GLN A 60 13.91 9.00 -4.50
N ALA A 61 13.18 8.99 -3.39
CA ALA A 61 11.87 8.37 -3.34
C ALA A 61 10.90 9.08 -4.28
N VAL A 62 10.13 8.29 -5.04
CA VAL A 62 9.03 8.81 -5.84
C VAL A 62 7.98 9.40 -4.91
N ASP A 63 7.57 10.64 -5.16
CA ASP A 63 6.58 11.34 -4.33
C ASP A 63 5.81 12.35 -5.17
N SER A 64 4.49 12.21 -5.24
CA SER A 64 3.63 13.20 -5.90
C SER A 64 3.46 14.49 -5.09
N GLY A 65 3.78 14.44 -3.79
CA GLY A 65 3.27 15.41 -2.83
C GLY A 65 1.75 15.28 -2.64
N PHE A 66 1.18 16.20 -1.88
CA PHE A 66 -0.24 16.23 -1.59
C PHE A 66 -1.04 16.85 -2.74
N VAL A 67 -1.99 16.08 -3.27
CA VAL A 67 -2.88 16.46 -4.37
C VAL A 67 -4.30 16.57 -3.82
N PRO A 68 -4.81 17.79 -3.57
CA PRO A 68 -6.16 17.99 -3.10
C PRO A 68 -7.18 17.78 -4.23
N VAL A 69 -8.29 17.14 -3.90
CA VAL A 69 -9.43 16.93 -4.81
C VAL A 69 -10.70 17.47 -4.14
N THR A 70 -11.42 18.33 -4.86
CA THR A 70 -12.72 18.84 -4.41
C THR A 70 -13.79 17.75 -4.51
N ALA A 71 -14.77 17.79 -3.61
CA ALA A 71 -15.90 16.86 -3.67
C ALA A 71 -16.59 16.90 -5.04
N ASN A 72 -16.85 15.73 -5.64
CA ASN A 72 -17.55 15.60 -6.92
C ASN A 72 -16.87 16.33 -8.10
N ALA A 73 -15.55 16.49 -8.04
CA ALA A 73 -14.79 17.07 -9.15
C ALA A 73 -15.04 16.28 -10.45
N THR A 74 -15.42 16.98 -11.51
CA THR A 74 -15.56 16.42 -12.87
C THR A 74 -14.26 16.50 -13.66
N SER A 75 -13.37 17.44 -13.29
CA SER A 75 -11.99 17.49 -13.75
C SER A 75 -11.09 16.96 -12.64
N LEU A 76 -10.42 15.83 -12.91
CA LEU A 76 -9.63 15.12 -11.93
C LEU A 76 -8.14 15.41 -12.14
N PRO A 77 -7.38 15.75 -11.09
CA PRO A 77 -5.96 15.98 -11.23
C PRO A 77 -5.25 14.68 -11.59
N GLN A 78 -4.22 14.82 -12.41
CA GLN A 78 -3.37 13.74 -12.85
C GLN A 78 -1.94 13.98 -12.40
N TRP A 79 -1.25 12.91 -12.02
CA TRP A 79 0.18 12.92 -11.78
C TRP A 79 0.83 11.66 -12.34
N SER A 80 2.04 11.77 -12.88
CA SER A 80 2.73 10.62 -13.47
C SER A 80 4.21 10.58 -13.15
N PHE A 81 4.78 9.38 -13.21
CA PHE A 81 6.21 9.15 -13.07
C PHE A 81 6.66 7.99 -13.97
N THR A 82 7.95 8.00 -14.31
CA THR A 82 8.56 6.95 -15.13
C THR A 82 9.13 5.84 -14.25
N VAL A 83 8.77 4.60 -14.55
CA VAL A 83 9.37 3.41 -13.94
C VAL A 83 10.54 2.95 -14.82
N ASN A 84 11.76 3.12 -14.30
CA ASN A 84 12.99 2.77 -15.02
C ASN A 84 13.36 1.28 -14.88
N ASN A 85 12.87 0.59 -13.85
CA ASN A 85 13.06 -0.85 -13.65
C ASN A 85 11.70 -1.50 -13.36
N ALA A 86 11.10 -2.08 -14.40
CA ALA A 86 9.78 -2.69 -14.34
C ALA A 86 9.78 -4.14 -13.82
N SER A 87 10.93 -4.68 -13.41
CA SER A 87 11.02 -6.05 -12.89
C SER A 87 11.10 -6.09 -11.36
N SER A 88 11.37 -4.96 -10.72
CA SER A 88 11.46 -4.86 -9.27
C SER A 88 10.12 -4.43 -8.65
N PRO A 89 9.71 -5.01 -7.51
CA PRO A 89 8.51 -4.56 -6.80
C PRO A 89 8.67 -3.13 -6.30
N LEU A 90 7.66 -2.29 -6.54
CA LEU A 90 7.57 -0.94 -6.00
C LEU A 90 6.34 -0.83 -5.11
N TRP A 91 6.51 -0.10 -4.01
CA TRP A 91 5.55 -0.01 -2.91
C TRP A 91 5.25 1.45 -2.63
N PHE A 92 3.98 1.79 -2.52
CA PHE A 92 3.53 3.16 -2.33
C PHE A 92 2.40 3.23 -1.31
N TYR A 93 2.25 4.41 -0.72
CA TYR A 93 1.17 4.74 0.18
C TYR A 93 0.70 6.18 0.00
N CYS A 94 -0.48 6.49 0.52
CA CYS A 94 -0.89 7.86 0.72
C CYS A 94 -0.39 8.38 2.07
N ALA A 95 0.37 9.47 2.04
CA ALA A 95 0.98 10.11 3.19
C ALA A 95 0.00 10.98 4.01
N GLN A 96 -1.28 11.02 3.65
CA GLN A 96 -2.28 11.81 4.35
C GLN A 96 -2.53 11.21 5.75
N LYS A 97 -2.36 12.05 6.78
CA LYS A 97 -2.54 11.67 8.20
C LYS A 97 -3.73 12.35 8.89
N SER A 98 -4.28 13.41 8.29
CA SER A 98 -5.36 14.21 8.87
C SER A 98 -6.44 14.52 7.82
N PRO A 99 -7.74 14.38 8.12
CA PRO A 99 -8.33 14.04 9.41
C PRO A 99 -8.18 12.56 9.81
N ALA A 100 -7.77 11.69 8.88
CA ALA A 100 -7.52 10.28 9.14
C ALA A 100 -6.22 9.83 8.47
N ASP A 101 -5.63 8.76 8.99
CA ASP A 101 -4.45 8.13 8.42
C ASP A 101 -4.82 7.20 7.26
N HIS A 102 -4.63 7.69 6.03
CA HIS A 102 -5.01 6.96 4.83
C HIS A 102 -4.20 5.67 4.66
N CYS A 103 -2.93 5.66 5.05
CA CYS A 103 -2.10 4.46 4.94
C CYS A 103 -2.55 3.38 5.92
N ALA A 104 -2.76 3.75 7.18
CA ALA A 104 -3.32 2.88 8.21
C ALA A 104 -4.72 2.36 7.84
N ALA A 105 -5.51 3.16 7.12
CA ALA A 105 -6.79 2.75 6.57
C ALA A 105 -6.67 1.79 5.37
N GLY A 106 -5.48 1.59 4.83
CA GLY A 106 -5.19 0.66 3.73
C GLY A 106 -5.04 1.30 2.35
N MET A 107 -4.86 2.62 2.26
CA MET A 107 -4.55 3.30 1.00
C MET A 107 -3.08 3.08 0.63
N VAL A 108 -2.79 1.88 0.13
CA VAL A 108 -1.49 1.42 -0.32
C VAL A 108 -1.57 0.82 -1.72
N PHE A 109 -0.45 0.88 -2.44
CA PHE A 109 -0.35 0.45 -3.83
C PHE A 109 0.91 -0.36 -4.05
N ALA A 110 0.84 -1.35 -4.93
CA ALA A 110 2.00 -2.14 -5.34
C ALA A 110 2.08 -2.23 -6.86
N ILE A 111 3.30 -2.11 -7.37
CA ILE A 111 3.65 -2.40 -8.76
C ILE A 111 4.56 -3.62 -8.71
N ASN A 112 4.23 -4.68 -9.45
CA ASN A 112 5.02 -5.91 -9.52
C ASN A 112 5.26 -6.62 -8.17
N PRO A 113 4.23 -6.86 -7.34
CA PRO A 113 4.41 -7.75 -6.20
C PRO A 113 4.88 -9.14 -6.65
N THR A 114 5.66 -9.82 -5.82
CA THR A 114 6.12 -11.19 -6.09
C THR A 114 5.29 -12.19 -5.27
N PRO A 115 5.39 -13.50 -5.56
CA PRO A 115 4.80 -14.52 -4.70
C PRO A 115 5.27 -14.43 -3.23
N ASP A 116 6.53 -14.01 -3.00
CA ASP A 116 7.10 -13.86 -1.65
C ASP A 116 6.74 -12.52 -0.98
N LYS A 117 6.51 -11.48 -1.78
CA LYS A 117 6.10 -10.15 -1.32
C LYS A 117 4.80 -9.79 -2.01
N THR A 118 3.71 -10.32 -1.46
CA THR A 118 2.37 -10.12 -2.03
C THR A 118 1.79 -8.77 -1.64
N PHE A 119 0.83 -8.31 -2.43
CA PHE A 119 0.06 -7.12 -2.09
C PHE A 119 -0.71 -7.27 -0.78
N ASP A 120 -1.36 -8.41 -0.54
CA ASP A 120 -2.09 -8.67 0.70
C ASP A 120 -1.19 -8.56 1.94
N ALA A 121 0.06 -9.06 1.84
CA ALA A 121 1.03 -8.92 2.93
C ALA A 121 1.42 -7.44 3.16
N PHE A 122 1.55 -6.65 2.09
CA PHE A 122 1.83 -5.23 2.19
C PHE A 122 0.65 -4.45 2.81
N LEU A 123 -0.58 -4.73 2.37
CA LEU A 123 -1.81 -4.16 2.92
C LEU A 123 -1.98 -4.51 4.41
N ALA A 124 -1.73 -5.76 4.79
CA ALA A 124 -1.78 -6.19 6.18
C ALA A 124 -0.76 -5.44 7.04
N LYS A 125 0.48 -5.27 6.57
CA LYS A 125 1.51 -4.48 7.26
C LYS A 125 1.08 -3.02 7.44
N ALA A 126 0.48 -2.41 6.41
CA ALA A 126 0.04 -1.02 6.47
C ALA A 126 -1.02 -0.80 7.55
N LYS A 127 -2.01 -1.69 7.61
CA LYS A 127 -3.06 -1.67 8.62
C LYS A 127 -2.53 -1.99 10.03
N ALA A 128 -1.54 -2.87 10.14
CA ALA A 128 -0.91 -3.23 11.41
C ALA A 128 0.01 -2.14 11.99
N GLY A 129 0.64 -1.31 11.15
CA GLY A 129 1.48 -0.19 11.61
C GLY A 129 0.74 0.82 12.51
N SER A 130 -0.59 0.84 12.45
CA SER A 130 -1.47 1.66 13.29
C SER A 130 -1.42 1.34 14.79
N THR A 131 -0.93 0.16 15.18
CA THR A 131 -0.81 -0.26 16.59
C THR A 131 0.59 -0.11 17.17
N SER A 132 1.57 0.35 16.38
CA SER A 132 2.98 0.44 16.78
C SER A 132 3.45 1.90 16.91
N SER A 133 2.71 2.71 17.66
CA SER A 133 3.29 3.87 18.35
C SER A 133 3.46 3.51 19.82
N GLY A 134 4.41 2.63 20.09
CA GLY A 134 4.82 2.24 21.43
C GLY A 134 6.33 2.11 21.43
N SER A 135 7.00 3.06 22.08
CA SER A 135 8.44 3.10 22.30
C SER A 135 8.99 1.71 22.63
N ALA A 136 9.98 1.25 21.87
CA ALA A 136 10.78 0.10 22.28
C ALA A 136 11.56 0.47 23.55
N PRO A 137 11.45 -0.27 24.67
CA PRO A 137 12.50 -0.24 25.66
C PRO A 137 13.61 -1.21 25.20
N SER A 138 14.82 -0.67 25.20
CA SER A 138 16.06 -1.43 25.05
C SER A 138 16.11 -2.59 26.05
N GLY A 139 16.72 -3.68 25.62
CA GLY A 139 16.67 -4.97 26.30
C GLY A 139 17.34 -5.03 27.67
N THR A 140 17.02 -6.09 28.39
CA THR A 140 17.94 -6.77 29.32
C THR A 140 17.58 -8.25 29.32
N THR A 141 18.54 -9.07 28.95
CA THR A 141 18.54 -10.53 29.03
C THR A 141 18.71 -11.03 30.47
N VAL A 142 18.29 -12.29 30.69
CA VAL A 142 18.59 -13.27 31.76
C VAL A 142 17.48 -13.53 32.82
N PRO A 143 17.40 -14.74 33.41
CA PRO A 143 17.07 -16.01 32.76
C PRO A 143 15.93 -16.79 33.48
N SER A 144 15.58 -17.92 32.87
CA SER A 144 14.72 -19.04 33.31
C SER A 144 14.35 -19.17 34.80
N SER A 145 13.05 -19.38 35.06
CA SER A 145 12.59 -20.28 36.13
C SER A 145 11.27 -20.94 35.71
N ALA A 146 11.31 -22.27 35.67
CA ALA A 146 10.19 -23.13 35.35
C ALA A 146 9.25 -23.32 36.55
N VAL A 147 7.95 -23.37 36.28
CA VAL A 147 6.95 -24.05 37.12
C VAL A 147 5.91 -24.67 36.18
N PRO A 148 5.57 -25.97 36.31
CA PRO A 148 4.53 -26.59 35.52
C PRO A 148 3.18 -26.33 36.17
N LEU A 149 2.17 -25.93 35.39
CA LEU A 149 0.78 -26.01 35.84
C LEU A 149 -0.05 -26.73 34.79
N LEU A 150 -0.79 -27.71 35.31
CA LEU A 150 -1.61 -28.69 34.62
C LEU A 150 -2.78 -28.03 33.86
N GLY A 151 -3.21 -28.72 32.82
CA GLY A 151 -3.96 -28.16 31.71
C GLY A 151 -5.45 -27.94 31.96
N VAL A 152 -6.09 -27.38 30.93
CA VAL A 152 -7.45 -27.74 30.50
C VAL A 152 -7.55 -27.47 29.00
N SER A 153 -7.80 -28.51 28.22
CA SER A 153 -8.11 -28.43 26.79
C SER A 153 -9.58 -28.05 26.61
N LEU A 154 -9.86 -26.93 25.94
CA LEU A 154 -11.19 -26.64 25.39
C LEU A 154 -11.00 -26.26 23.91
N GLY A 155 -11.46 -27.17 23.05
CA GLY A 155 -11.45 -27.01 21.62
C GLY A 155 -12.36 -25.88 21.17
N VAL A 156 -11.83 -25.01 20.30
CA VAL A 156 -12.63 -24.07 19.52
C VAL A 156 -12.80 -24.65 18.12
N ILE A 157 -14.05 -24.99 17.81
CA ILE A 157 -14.52 -25.47 16.52
C ILE A 157 -15.05 -24.27 15.73
N THR A 158 -14.68 -24.21 14.44
CA THR A 158 -15.31 -23.49 13.31
C THR A 158 -15.22 -21.96 13.31
N THR A 159 -15.18 -21.24 12.18
CA THR A 159 -15.51 -21.51 10.76
C THR A 159 -14.51 -20.79 9.85
N SER A 160 -13.98 -21.46 8.83
CA SER A 160 -13.27 -20.80 7.72
C SER A 160 -14.25 -19.95 6.91
N THR A 161 -14.26 -18.64 7.13
CA THR A 161 -14.82 -17.71 6.15
C THR A 161 -13.78 -17.55 5.05
N VAL A 162 -14.05 -18.18 3.91
CA VAL A 162 -13.44 -17.83 2.63
C VAL A 162 -13.69 -16.33 2.41
N VAL A 163 -12.67 -15.52 2.67
CA VAL A 163 -12.62 -14.17 2.14
C VAL A 163 -12.46 -14.32 0.63
N ALA A 164 -13.58 -14.26 -0.08
CA ALA A 164 -13.58 -14.09 -1.51
C ALA A 164 -12.89 -12.73 -1.77
N SER A 165 -11.60 -12.78 -2.06
CA SER A 165 -10.87 -11.65 -2.60
C SER A 165 -11.57 -11.27 -3.90
N LEU A 166 -12.44 -10.26 -3.83
CA LEU A 166 -12.75 -9.46 -5.01
C LEU A 166 -11.44 -8.81 -5.42
N ILE A 167 -10.72 -9.50 -6.30
CA ILE A 167 -9.74 -8.88 -7.17
C ILE A 167 -10.58 -7.99 -8.08
N LEU A 168 -10.91 -6.80 -7.58
CA LEU A 168 -11.58 -5.77 -8.35
C LEU A 168 -10.65 -5.49 -9.52
N SER A 169 -11.11 -5.89 -10.69
CA SER A 169 -10.40 -5.79 -11.94
C SER A 169 -9.79 -4.39 -12.03
N VAL A 170 -8.46 -4.35 -12.18
CA VAL A 170 -7.75 -3.16 -12.62
C VAL A 170 -8.45 -2.75 -13.92
N HIS A 171 -9.35 -1.77 -13.84
CA HIS A 171 -9.88 -1.15 -15.03
C HIS A 171 -8.70 -0.39 -15.60
N LEU A 172 -8.02 -1.01 -16.57
CA LEU A 172 -7.33 -0.27 -17.61
C LEU A 172 -8.39 0.68 -18.16
N VAL A 173 -8.39 1.92 -17.69
CA VAL A 173 -9.26 2.94 -18.25
C VAL A 173 -8.73 3.14 -19.66
N ASN A 174 -9.39 2.51 -20.62
CA ASN A 174 -9.04 2.61 -22.02
C ASN A 174 -9.15 4.10 -22.38
N SER A 175 -8.06 4.65 -22.91
CA SER A 175 -7.93 6.07 -23.24
C SER A 175 -9.12 6.57 -24.07
N ILE A 176 -9.67 7.72 -23.67
CA ILE A 176 -10.27 8.67 -24.60
C ILE A 176 -9.22 9.71 -24.99
#